data_AF-A0A090RVN1-F1
#
_entry.id   AF-A0A090RVN1-F1
#
_cell.length_a   1.000
_cell.length_b   1.000
_cell.length_c   1.000
_cell.angle_alpha   90.00
_cell.angle_beta   90.00
_cell.angle_gamma   90.00
#
_symmetry.space_group_name_H-M   'P 1'
#
loop_
_entity.id
_entity.type
_entity.pdbx_description
1 polymer ?
#
loop_
_entity_poly.entity_id
_entity_poly.type
_entity_poly.pdbx_seq_one_letter_code
_entity_poly.pdbx_strand_id
1 'polypeptide(L)'
;MIGEETKNQVLAREGKLPDAVIACVGGGSNAIGMFADFIEEESVRLIGVEPAGLGIDTDQHGAPLKHGTTGIFFGMKAPLMQDPNGQIEESYSVSAGLDFPSVVLSTRT
;
A
#
# COMPACT_ATOMS: atom_id res chain seq x y z
N MET A 1 -0.17 12.04 -14.78
CA MET A 1 -0.04 11.38 -13.44
C MET A 1 0.89 10.17 -13.58
N ILE A 2 1.41 9.59 -12.48
CA ILE A 2 2.45 8.51 -12.55
C ILE A 2 1.97 7.30 -13.37
N GLY A 3 0.77 6.79 -13.11
CA GLY A 3 0.19 5.63 -13.82
C GLY A 3 0.00 5.90 -15.32
N GLU A 4 -0.56 7.05 -15.67
CA GLU A 4 -0.78 7.51 -17.05
C GLU A 4 0.52 7.55 -17.86
N GLU A 5 1.56 8.18 -17.30
CA GLU A 5 2.88 8.23 -17.92
C GLU A 5 3.46 6.83 -18.09
N THR A 6 3.34 5.97 -17.06
CA THR A 6 3.82 4.59 -17.09
C THR A 6 3.11 3.76 -18.16
N LYS A 7 1.77 3.88 -18.27
CA LYS A 7 0.97 3.18 -19.28
C LYS A 7 1.37 3.60 -20.70
N ASN A 8 1.53 4.89 -20.94
CA ASN A 8 1.97 5.40 -22.24
C ASN A 8 3.38 4.92 -22.58
N GLN A 9 4.31 4.97 -21.62
CA GLN A 9 5.69 4.56 -21.81
C GLN A 9 5.83 3.05 -22.07
N VAL A 10 5.11 2.21 -21.32
CA VAL A 10 5.20 0.75 -21.47
C VAL A 10 4.54 0.27 -22.77
N LEU A 11 3.41 0.87 -23.17
CA LEU A 11 2.80 0.58 -24.47
C LEU A 11 3.71 0.97 -25.63
N ALA A 12 4.37 2.13 -25.55
CA ALA A 12 5.28 2.60 -26.58
C ALA A 12 6.55 1.72 -26.71
N ARG A 13 7.03 1.12 -25.61
CA ARG A 13 8.26 0.33 -25.58
C ARG A 13 8.03 -1.16 -25.83
N GLU A 14 6.98 -1.72 -25.24
CA GLU A 14 6.73 -3.15 -25.18
C GLU A 14 5.52 -3.59 -26.03
N GLY A 15 4.72 -2.63 -26.53
CA GLY A 15 3.54 -2.92 -27.35
C GLY A 15 2.37 -3.60 -26.62
N LYS A 16 2.45 -3.71 -25.28
CA LYS A 16 1.44 -4.33 -24.42
C LYS A 16 1.46 -3.73 -23.02
N LEU A 17 0.40 -3.99 -22.26
CA LEU A 17 0.33 -3.68 -20.84
C LEU A 17 1.27 -4.58 -20.02
N PRO A 18 1.73 -4.14 -18.84
CA PRO A 18 2.59 -4.93 -17.98
C PRO A 18 1.79 -6.04 -17.27
N ASP A 19 2.43 -7.16 -16.93
CA ASP A 19 1.78 -8.24 -16.19
C ASP A 19 1.47 -7.86 -14.71
N ALA A 20 2.17 -6.85 -14.20
CA ALA A 20 1.95 -6.28 -12.87
C ALA A 20 2.56 -4.88 -12.76
N VAL A 21 2.00 -4.06 -11.86
CA VAL A 21 2.60 -2.84 -11.35
C VAL A 21 2.79 -2.97 -9.84
N ILE A 22 3.94 -2.51 -9.34
CA ILE A 22 4.38 -2.74 -7.95
C ILE A 22 4.79 -1.41 -7.34
N ALA A 23 4.32 -1.14 -6.12
CA ALA A 23 4.64 0.09 -5.39
C ALA A 23 4.65 -0.14 -3.87
N CYS A 24 5.48 0.62 -3.15
CA CYS A 24 5.53 0.54 -1.68
C CYS A 24 4.35 1.30 -1.05
N VAL A 25 3.87 0.79 0.09
CA VAL A 25 2.69 1.31 0.79
C VAL A 25 3.08 1.64 2.23
N GLY A 26 3.32 2.93 2.49
CA GLY A 26 3.16 3.54 3.81
C GLY A 26 1.76 4.14 3.88
N GLY A 27 1.64 5.46 3.76
CA GLY A 27 0.33 6.11 3.59
C GLY A 27 -0.40 5.76 2.27
N GLY A 28 0.34 5.38 1.22
CA GLY A 28 -0.20 4.85 -0.04
C GLY A 28 -0.25 5.80 -1.25
N SER A 29 0.26 7.04 -1.14
CA SER A 29 0.15 8.05 -2.21
C SER A 29 0.86 7.70 -3.52
N ASN A 30 2.10 7.19 -3.45
CA ASN A 30 2.83 6.76 -4.65
C ASN A 30 2.17 5.54 -5.31
N ALA A 31 1.67 4.60 -4.49
CA ALA A 31 1.01 3.40 -4.94
C ALA A 31 -0.30 3.73 -5.66
N ILE A 32 -1.18 4.56 -5.08
CA ILE A 32 -2.41 4.97 -5.78
C ILE A 32 -2.10 5.76 -7.05
N GLY A 33 -1.06 6.59 -7.04
CA GLY A 33 -0.62 7.34 -8.21
C GLY A 33 -0.17 6.44 -9.36
N MET A 34 0.48 5.30 -9.06
CA MET A 34 0.84 4.27 -10.03
C MET A 34 -0.40 3.46 -10.46
N PHE A 35 -1.22 3.03 -9.50
CA PHE A 35 -2.30 2.08 -9.74
C PHE A 35 -3.51 2.70 -10.43
N ALA A 36 -3.77 4.00 -10.26
CA ALA A 36 -5.00 4.66 -10.72
C ALA A 36 -5.39 4.33 -12.17
N ASP A 37 -4.44 4.40 -13.10
CA ASP A 37 -4.71 4.14 -14.52
C ASP A 37 -4.75 2.64 -14.86
N PHE A 38 -4.39 1.74 -13.94
CA PHE A 38 -4.44 0.29 -14.13
C PHE A 38 -5.58 -0.40 -13.37
N ILE A 39 -6.40 0.33 -12.60
CA ILE A 39 -7.51 -0.24 -11.81
C ILE A 39 -8.52 -1.01 -12.67
N GLU A 40 -8.84 -0.48 -13.85
CA GLU A 40 -9.81 -1.10 -14.78
C GLU A 40 -9.16 -2.13 -15.71
N GLU A 41 -7.83 -2.31 -15.64
CA GLU A 41 -7.09 -3.22 -16.51
C GLU A 41 -6.95 -4.59 -15.84
N GLU A 42 -7.96 -5.45 -15.95
CA GLU A 42 -8.04 -6.75 -15.24
C GLU A 42 -6.82 -7.68 -15.49
N SER A 43 -6.13 -7.50 -16.62
CA SER A 43 -4.91 -8.26 -16.95
C SER A 43 -3.68 -7.83 -16.14
N VAL A 44 -3.72 -6.67 -15.49
CA VAL A 44 -2.60 -6.06 -14.76
C VAL A 44 -2.78 -6.27 -13.26
N ARG A 45 -1.84 -7.01 -12.64
CA ARG A 45 -1.86 -7.19 -11.18
C ARG A 45 -1.35 -5.95 -10.46
N LEU A 46 -2.09 -5.49 -9.45
CA LEU A 46 -1.71 -4.36 -8.61
C LEU A 46 -1.11 -4.88 -7.29
N ILE A 47 0.19 -4.67 -7.07
CA ILE A 47 0.90 -5.24 -5.92
C ILE A 47 1.42 -4.12 -5.01
N GLY A 48 0.75 -3.93 -3.88
CA GLY A 48 1.23 -3.07 -2.79
C GLY A 48 2.18 -3.81 -1.86
N VAL A 49 3.26 -3.14 -1.44
CA VAL A 49 4.28 -3.72 -0.52
C VAL A 49 4.40 -2.87 0.74
N GLU A 50 3.92 -3.41 1.86
CA GLU A 50 4.06 -2.80 3.20
C GLU A 50 5.37 -3.24 3.89
N PRO A 51 5.94 -2.43 4.81
CA PRO A 51 7.15 -2.80 5.54
C PRO A 51 6.88 -3.91 6.58
N ALA A 52 7.65 -4.99 6.48
CA ALA A 52 7.66 -6.07 7.47
C ALA A 52 8.56 -5.79 8.70
N GLY A 53 9.24 -4.63 8.74
CA GLY A 53 10.10 -4.23 9.86
C GLY A 53 11.16 -5.28 10.23
N LEU A 54 11.19 -5.71 11.50
CA LEU A 54 12.09 -6.80 11.95
C LEU A 54 11.55 -8.21 11.69
N GLY A 55 10.37 -8.32 11.10
CA GLY A 55 9.68 -9.56 10.77
C GLY A 55 8.19 -9.45 11.06
N ILE A 56 7.37 -10.04 10.18
CA ILE A 56 5.91 -9.97 10.31
C ILE A 56 5.35 -10.76 11.49
N ASP A 57 6.13 -11.72 11.99
CA ASP A 57 5.81 -12.52 13.18
C ASP A 57 6.21 -11.81 14.49
N THR A 58 6.75 -10.59 14.39
CA THR A 58 7.07 -9.71 15.52
C THR A 58 6.07 -8.56 15.58
N ASP A 59 6.01 -7.83 16.68
CA ASP A 59 5.20 -6.61 16.79
C ASP A 59 5.89 -5.38 16.14
N GLN A 60 7.07 -5.55 15.54
CA GLN A 60 7.87 -4.46 14.98
C GLN A 60 7.78 -4.45 13.45
N HIS A 61 6.62 -4.01 12.92
CA HIS A 61 6.37 -3.84 11.49
C HIS A 61 5.38 -2.69 11.22
N GLY A 62 5.09 -2.39 9.95
CA GLY A 62 4.09 -1.39 9.55
C GLY A 62 3.19 -1.94 8.45
N ALA A 63 2.51 -3.06 8.71
CA ALA A 63 1.74 -3.80 7.70
C ALA A 63 0.23 -3.92 8.05
N PRO A 64 -0.46 -2.79 8.24
CA PRO A 64 -1.84 -2.77 8.72
C PRO A 64 -2.86 -3.39 7.75
N LEU A 65 -2.62 -3.44 6.42
CA LEU A 65 -3.60 -4.01 5.49
C LEU A 65 -3.87 -5.50 5.76
N LYS A 66 -2.82 -6.25 6.09
CA LYS A 66 -2.91 -7.72 6.30
C LYS A 66 -2.85 -8.14 7.76
N HIS A 67 -2.26 -7.33 8.63
CA HIS A 67 -2.00 -7.69 10.03
C HIS A 67 -2.63 -6.73 11.05
N GLY A 68 -3.33 -5.70 10.59
CA GLY A 68 -4.10 -4.80 11.44
C GLY A 68 -5.58 -5.15 11.51
N THR A 69 -6.35 -4.25 12.11
CA THR A 69 -7.81 -4.32 12.14
C THR A 69 -8.41 -2.98 11.71
N THR A 70 -9.66 -2.97 11.23
CA THR A 70 -10.31 -1.72 10.82
C THR A 70 -10.68 -0.89 12.05
N GLY A 71 -10.26 0.37 12.08
CA GLY A 71 -10.63 1.34 13.10
C GLY A 71 -10.76 2.75 12.53
N ILE A 72 -10.87 3.74 13.42
CA ILE A 72 -10.92 5.16 13.03
C ILE A 72 -9.68 5.83 13.59
N PHE A 73 -8.82 6.32 12.70
CA PHE A 73 -7.60 7.02 13.04
C PHE A 73 -7.36 8.12 12.02
N PHE A 74 -6.81 9.25 12.46
CA PHE A 74 -6.42 10.36 11.59
C PHE A 74 -7.52 10.83 10.60
N GLY A 75 -8.78 10.85 11.06
CA GLY A 75 -9.93 11.33 10.28
C GLY A 75 -10.48 10.34 9.24
N MET A 76 -10.02 9.09 9.22
CA MET A 76 -10.48 8.07 8.28
C MET A 76 -10.84 6.75 8.97
N LYS A 77 -11.72 5.96 8.33
CA LYS A 77 -11.96 4.56 8.69
C LYS A 77 -11.13 3.67 7.77
N ALA A 78 -10.12 3.01 8.30
CA ALA A 78 -9.15 2.23 7.54
C ALA A 78 -8.57 1.08 8.38
N PRO A 79 -7.83 0.14 7.78
CA PRO A 79 -6.96 -0.78 8.51
C PRO A 79 -5.87 -0.01 9.27
N LEU A 80 -5.63 -0.40 10.51
CA LEU A 80 -4.54 0.11 11.33
C LEU A 80 -4.06 -0.92 12.37
N MET A 81 -2.83 -0.72 12.85
CA MET A 81 -2.25 -1.46 13.97
C MET A 81 -2.86 -0.93 15.27
N GLN A 82 -3.58 -1.77 16.01
CA GLN A 82 -4.25 -1.38 17.25
C GLN A 82 -4.45 -2.57 18.18
N ASP A 83 -4.40 -2.29 19.48
CA ASP A 83 -4.63 -3.28 20.53
C ASP A 83 -6.12 -3.66 20.66
N PRO A 84 -6.47 -4.69 21.47
CA PRO A 84 -7.87 -5.08 21.69
C PRO A 84 -8.77 -4.00 22.31
N ASN A 85 -8.20 -2.95 22.88
CA ASN A 85 -8.92 -1.80 23.45
C ASN A 85 -9.05 -0.64 22.47
N GLY A 86 -8.52 -0.78 21.23
CA GLY A 86 -8.51 0.25 20.20
C GLY A 86 -7.44 1.33 20.41
N GLN A 87 -6.43 1.08 21.24
CA GLN A 87 -5.25 1.94 21.32
C GLN A 87 -4.38 1.73 20.09
N ILE A 88 -3.89 2.83 19.51
CA ILE A 88 -3.03 2.79 18.32
C ILE A 88 -1.67 2.23 18.71
N GLU A 89 -1.22 1.20 17.99
CA GLU A 89 0.10 0.62 18.18
C GLU A 89 1.17 1.41 17.40
N GLU A 90 2.40 1.37 17.90
CA GLU A 90 3.55 1.93 17.18
C GLU A 90 3.94 0.99 16.05
N SER A 91 4.07 1.53 14.83
CA SER A 91 4.68 0.80 13.73
C SER A 91 6.20 0.79 13.86
N TYR A 92 6.85 -0.08 13.08
CA TYR A 92 8.29 -0.01 12.90
C TYR A 92 8.70 -0.29 11.45
N SER A 93 9.58 0.55 10.93
CA SER A 93 10.28 0.34 9.66
C SER A 93 11.62 1.06 9.69
N VAL A 94 12.67 0.44 9.14
CA VAL A 94 13.95 1.12 8.91
C VAL A 94 13.80 2.33 7.97
N SER A 95 12.80 2.30 7.10
CA SER A 95 12.44 3.41 6.20
C SER A 95 11.36 4.26 6.84
N ALA A 96 11.72 5.48 7.25
CA ALA A 96 10.82 6.44 7.90
C ALA A 96 9.57 6.77 7.05
N GLY A 97 9.67 6.74 5.72
CA GLY A 97 8.53 7.00 4.83
C GLY A 97 7.46 5.90 4.83
N LEU A 98 7.77 4.73 5.39
CA LEU A 98 6.84 3.60 5.52
C LEU A 98 6.43 3.34 6.97
N ASP A 99 7.02 4.06 7.93
CA ASP A 99 6.75 3.88 9.36
C ASP A 99 5.45 4.61 9.76
N PHE A 100 4.32 4.01 9.39
CA PHE A 100 2.99 4.54 9.66
C PHE A 100 2.04 3.38 10.03
N PRO A 101 1.30 3.47 11.16
CA PRO A 101 0.51 2.35 11.67
C PRO A 101 -0.85 2.18 10.98
N SER A 102 -1.09 2.86 9.86
CA SER A 102 -2.34 2.79 9.11
C SER A 102 -2.08 3.01 7.62
N VAL A 103 -3.13 3.09 6.81
CA VAL A 103 -3.03 3.18 5.35
C VAL A 103 -4.27 3.90 4.80
N VAL A 104 -4.09 4.78 3.82
CA VAL A 104 -5.21 5.47 3.15
C VAL A 104 -5.71 4.67 1.95
N LEU A 105 -4.87 3.76 1.43
CA LEU A 105 -5.18 2.90 0.30
C LEU A 105 -6.17 1.80 0.71
N SER A 106 -7.41 1.86 0.19
CA SER A 106 -8.39 0.78 0.28
C SER A 106 -8.74 0.29 -1.12
N THR A 107 -7.79 -0.30 -1.82
CA THR A 107 -8.06 -1.08 -3.03
C THR A 107 -8.13 -2.55 -2.64
N ARG A 108 -9.09 -3.30 -3.22
CA ARG A 108 -9.16 -4.76 -3.05
C ARG A 108 -7.83 -5.34 -3.52
N THR A 109 -6.97 -5.73 -2.57
CA THR A 109 -5.73 -6.46 -2.81
C THR A 109 -5.88 -7.90 -2.32
#